data_AF-A0AAV5REB6-F1
#
_entry.id   AF-A0AAV5REB6-F1
#
_cell.length_a   1.000
_cell.length_b   1.000
_cell.length_c   1.000
_cell.angle_alpha   90.00
_cell.angle_beta   90.00
_cell.angle_gamma   90.00
#
_symmetry.space_group_name_H-M   'P 1'
#
loop_
_entity.id
_entity.type
_entity.pdbx_description
1 polymer ?
#
loop_
_entity_poly.entity_id
_entity_poly.type
_entity_poly.pdbx_seq_one_letter_code
_entity_poly.pdbx_strand_id
1 'polypeptide(L)'
;MTTRGFVKLEIALPEVANLPSSTHCCYVKPHTSKLPNQQQDNTCSLFVVNPLPQPMWTLASVRTIFRQISSASHISNVLLHDCIDESRVSSIGSGVNYDLHINLSILSNPDLGSPLSEEEMLPFGTSVVTFVDRDGLELFLTNLTNINNNKSKKKDKIITWKGDENVSLGFERYSKVQNLVNRDEMEKIVAKSLLEFQNREKEAEDDVNNLKNIVDEDGFTLVVGPQRKTKSEILGSLRKKKLEKDVITTNDKKEKEDFYRFQIRERKKQEMGSLLAKFREDQERVKLMRQRRKFRPY
;
A
#
# COMPACT_ATOMS: atom_id res chain seq x y z
N MET A 1 -31.58 -1.07 -1.45
CA MET A 1 -30.97 -1.02 -0.10
C MET A 1 -29.72 -0.16 -0.19
N THR A 2 -29.74 1.05 0.36
CA THR A 2 -28.57 1.93 0.43
C THR A 2 -27.67 1.45 1.57
N THR A 3 -26.56 0.83 1.22
CA THR A 3 -25.55 0.36 2.15
C THR A 3 -24.88 1.57 2.83
N ARG A 4 -24.97 1.67 4.16
CA ARG A 4 -24.09 2.52 5.02
C ARG A 4 -24.00 4.03 4.70
N GLY A 5 -25.12 4.67 4.34
CA GLY A 5 -25.20 6.13 4.22
C GLY A 5 -24.70 6.71 2.90
N PHE A 6 -24.49 5.87 1.89
CA PHE A 6 -24.25 6.33 0.52
C PHE A 6 -25.56 6.63 -0.21
N VAL A 7 -25.54 7.71 -0.99
CA VAL A 7 -26.63 8.06 -1.90
C VAL A 7 -26.25 7.68 -3.32
N LYS A 8 -27.18 7.07 -4.06
CA LYS A 8 -26.94 6.60 -5.43
C LYS A 8 -26.99 7.77 -6.41
N LEU A 9 -25.97 7.94 -7.23
CA LEU A 9 -25.97 8.86 -8.36
C LEU A 9 -26.06 8.04 -9.64
N GLU A 10 -27.20 8.13 -10.32
CA GLU A 10 -27.45 7.44 -11.59
C GLU A 10 -27.17 8.39 -12.75
N ILE A 11 -26.20 8.01 -13.60
CA ILE A 11 -25.78 8.78 -14.77
C ILE A 11 -26.18 7.99 -16.01
N ALA A 12 -27.05 8.53 -16.84
CA ALA A 12 -27.42 7.96 -18.12
C ALA A 12 -26.29 8.17 -19.14
N LEU A 13 -25.90 7.06 -19.78
CA LEU A 13 -24.99 7.04 -20.90
C LEU A 13 -25.80 7.04 -22.20
N PRO A 14 -25.39 7.84 -23.21
CA PRO A 14 -26.07 7.89 -24.50
C PRO A 14 -26.01 6.52 -25.19
N GLU A 15 -27.00 6.26 -26.04
CA GLU A 15 -26.98 5.10 -26.93
C GLU A 15 -25.82 5.26 -27.93
N VAL A 16 -25.02 4.21 -28.05
CA VAL A 16 -23.91 4.14 -29.00
C VAL A 16 -24.25 3.04 -30.00
N ALA A 17 -23.84 3.17 -31.25
CA ALA A 17 -24.29 2.43 -32.45
C ALA A 17 -24.70 0.94 -32.31
N ASN A 18 -24.21 0.20 -31.31
CA ASN A 18 -24.54 -1.22 -31.07
C ASN A 18 -24.90 -1.56 -29.60
N LEU A 19 -25.07 -0.58 -28.71
CA LEU A 19 -25.36 -0.79 -27.29
C LEU A 19 -26.55 0.08 -26.84
N PRO A 20 -27.51 -0.50 -26.09
CA PRO A 20 -28.65 0.24 -25.59
C PRO A 20 -28.21 1.32 -24.59
N SER A 21 -29.05 2.34 -24.41
CA SER A 21 -28.84 3.32 -23.34
C SER A 21 -28.73 2.59 -21.99
N SER A 22 -27.66 2.91 -21.26
CA SER A 22 -27.32 2.27 -19.99
C SER A 22 -27.14 3.32 -18.89
N THR A 23 -27.23 2.88 -17.64
CA THR A 23 -27.11 3.77 -16.49
C THR A 23 -25.89 3.37 -15.67
N HIS A 24 -24.90 4.25 -15.62
CA HIS A 24 -23.78 4.12 -14.69
C HIS A 24 -24.19 4.55 -13.29
N CYS A 25 -23.80 3.77 -12.29
CA CYS A 25 -24.21 4.01 -10.91
C CYS A 25 -22.97 4.35 -10.06
N CYS A 26 -22.88 5.61 -9.64
CA CYS A 26 -21.90 6.05 -8.65
C CYS A 26 -22.56 6.07 -7.26
N TYR A 27 -21.75 5.96 -6.21
CA TYR A 27 -22.21 6.09 -4.83
C TYR A 27 -21.51 7.27 -4.19
N VAL A 28 -22.30 8.23 -3.67
CA VAL A 28 -21.77 9.48 -3.13
C VAL A 28 -22.05 9.60 -1.64
N LYS A 29 -21.13 10.22 -0.91
CA LYS A 29 -21.25 10.49 0.53
C LYS A 29 -20.42 11.73 0.89
N PRO A 30 -20.84 12.56 1.87
CA PRO A 30 -19.95 13.58 2.44
C PRO A 30 -18.61 12.96 2.85
N HIS A 31 -17.51 13.58 2.43
CA HIS A 31 -16.18 13.13 2.80
C HIS A 31 -15.87 13.54 4.24
N THR A 32 -15.18 12.67 4.98
CA THR A 32 -14.80 12.93 6.37
C THR A 32 -13.38 12.42 6.60
N SER A 33 -12.41 13.33 6.66
CA SER A 33 -11.04 13.01 7.10
C SER A 33 -10.89 13.20 8.61
N LYS A 34 -10.11 12.32 9.24
CA LYS A 34 -9.74 12.45 10.67
C LYS A 34 -8.50 13.31 10.89
N LEU A 35 -7.84 13.74 9.81
CA LEU A 35 -6.60 14.50 9.89
C LEU A 35 -6.88 15.98 10.16
N PRO A 36 -6.16 16.62 11.11
CA PRO A 36 -6.42 18.01 11.52
C PRO A 36 -6.20 19.01 10.38
N ASN A 37 -5.22 18.78 9.51
CA ASN A 37 -4.87 19.70 8.41
C ASN A 37 -5.90 19.73 7.27
N GLN A 38 -6.84 18.77 7.22
CA GLN A 38 -7.82 18.62 6.14
C GLN A 38 -9.25 18.96 6.61
N GLN A 39 -9.41 19.49 7.82
CA GLN A 39 -10.74 19.69 8.43
C GLN A 39 -11.60 20.75 7.70
N GLN A 40 -10.98 21.76 7.10
CA GLN A 40 -11.70 22.80 6.36
C GLN A 40 -12.22 22.28 5.01
N ASP A 41 -11.46 21.42 4.34
CA ASP A 41 -11.87 20.79 3.08
C ASP A 41 -12.94 19.70 3.31
N ASN A 42 -12.95 19.07 4.48
CA ASN A 42 -13.93 18.04 4.84
C ASN A 42 -15.37 18.53 4.81
N THR A 43 -15.63 19.80 5.19
CA THR A 43 -17.01 20.30 5.22
C THR A 43 -17.58 20.55 3.83
N CYS A 44 -16.73 20.67 2.81
CA CYS A 44 -17.12 21.00 1.44
C CYS A 44 -16.77 19.88 0.46
N SER A 45 -16.32 18.71 0.91
CA SER A 45 -15.88 17.62 0.04
C SER A 45 -16.88 16.47 -0.01
N LEU A 46 -17.03 15.90 -1.21
CA LEU A 46 -17.89 14.77 -1.51
C LEU A 46 -17.03 13.61 -1.97
N PHE A 47 -17.17 12.48 -1.28
CA PHE A 47 -16.54 11.22 -1.64
C PHE A 47 -17.44 10.46 -2.62
N VAL A 48 -16.87 10.07 -3.76
CA VAL A 48 -17.54 9.38 -4.85
C VAL A 48 -16.87 8.03 -5.08
N VAL A 49 -17.65 6.95 -5.03
CA VAL A 49 -17.21 5.60 -5.34
C VAL A 49 -17.74 5.22 -6.72
N ASN A 50 -16.89 4.56 -7.51
CA ASN A 50 -17.17 4.17 -8.89
C ASN A 50 -17.52 5.37 -9.79
N PRO A 51 -16.69 6.44 -9.83
CA PRO A 51 -16.84 7.51 -10.82
C PRO A 51 -16.67 6.94 -12.25
N LEU A 52 -17.00 7.74 -13.27
CA LEU A 52 -16.63 7.36 -14.64
C LEU A 52 -15.10 7.29 -14.75
N PRO A 53 -14.52 6.39 -15.56
CA PRO A 53 -13.08 6.29 -15.70
C PRO A 53 -12.51 7.53 -16.42
N GLN A 54 -11.19 7.76 -16.30
CA GLN A 54 -10.55 8.72 -17.20
C GLN A 54 -10.71 8.27 -18.65
N PRO A 55 -10.79 9.19 -19.62
CA PRO A 55 -10.85 10.67 -19.51
C PRO A 55 -12.24 11.28 -19.23
N MET A 56 -13.28 10.46 -18.99
CA MET A 56 -14.68 10.92 -18.91
C MET A 56 -14.97 11.74 -17.64
N TRP A 57 -14.22 11.52 -16.56
CA TRP A 57 -14.40 12.17 -15.27
C TRP A 57 -13.40 13.31 -15.06
N THR A 58 -13.55 14.35 -15.87
CA THR A 58 -12.77 15.59 -15.78
C THR A 58 -13.60 16.67 -15.05
N LEU A 59 -12.94 17.66 -14.41
CA LEU A 59 -13.59 18.77 -13.73
C LEU A 59 -14.69 19.46 -14.57
N ALA A 60 -14.50 19.62 -15.89
CA ALA A 60 -15.52 20.17 -16.78
C ALA A 60 -16.75 19.25 -16.88
N SER A 61 -16.54 17.97 -17.14
CA SER A 61 -17.58 16.93 -17.19
C SER A 61 -18.32 16.78 -15.85
N VAL A 62 -17.61 16.81 -14.71
CA VAL A 62 -18.25 16.77 -13.38
C VAL A 62 -19.12 18.02 -13.16
N ARG A 63 -18.66 19.21 -13.57
CA ARG A 63 -19.45 20.44 -13.48
C ARG A 63 -20.72 20.37 -14.33
N THR A 64 -20.67 19.82 -15.55
CA THR A 64 -21.87 19.69 -16.39
C THR A 64 -22.88 18.72 -15.80
N ILE A 65 -22.43 17.57 -15.28
CA ILE A 65 -23.27 16.58 -14.59
C ILE A 65 -23.92 17.20 -13.34
N PHE A 66 -23.12 17.83 -12.47
CA PHE A 66 -23.61 18.33 -11.18
C PHE A 66 -24.55 19.53 -11.35
N ARG A 67 -24.33 20.37 -12.36
CA ARG A 67 -25.26 21.47 -12.73
C ARG A 67 -26.66 20.99 -13.09
N GLN A 68 -26.79 19.78 -13.65
CA GLN A 68 -28.10 19.19 -13.94
C GLN A 68 -28.84 18.90 -12.63
N ILE A 69 -28.15 18.52 -11.56
CA ILE A 69 -28.75 18.23 -10.26
C ILE A 69 -29.09 19.53 -9.53
N SER A 70 -28.09 20.40 -9.35
CA SER A 70 -28.21 21.69 -8.68
C SER A 70 -27.40 22.75 -9.42
N SER A 71 -28.06 23.77 -9.96
CA SER A 71 -27.40 24.85 -10.69
C SER A 71 -26.65 25.83 -9.77
N ALA A 72 -27.00 25.86 -8.49
CA ALA A 72 -26.42 26.75 -7.48
C ALA A 72 -25.16 26.17 -6.80
N SER A 73 -24.84 24.89 -7.01
CA SER A 73 -23.64 24.27 -6.41
C SER A 73 -22.44 24.40 -7.34
N HIS A 74 -21.40 25.12 -6.89
CA HIS A 74 -20.15 25.31 -7.63
C HIS A 74 -19.05 24.37 -7.11
N ILE A 75 -18.30 23.78 -8.06
CA ILE A 75 -17.20 22.83 -7.79
C ILE A 75 -15.87 23.53 -7.99
N SER A 76 -14.99 23.45 -7.00
CA SER A 76 -13.64 24.02 -7.03
C SER A 76 -12.64 23.04 -7.65
N ASN A 77 -12.54 21.82 -7.12
CA ASN A 77 -11.57 20.82 -7.54
C ASN A 77 -12.19 19.41 -7.66
N VAL A 78 -11.56 18.54 -8.43
CA VAL A 78 -11.89 17.13 -8.58
C VAL A 78 -10.61 16.32 -8.55
N LEU A 79 -10.45 15.49 -7.53
CA LEU A 79 -9.40 14.49 -7.43
C LEU A 79 -9.97 13.14 -7.84
N LEU A 80 -9.24 12.39 -8.66
CA LEU A 80 -9.67 11.07 -9.12
C LEU A 80 -8.52 10.10 -9.03
N HIS A 81 -8.76 8.96 -8.40
CA HIS A 81 -7.90 7.80 -8.54
C HIS A 81 -8.63 6.77 -9.40
N ASP A 82 -8.16 6.63 -10.64
CA ASP A 82 -8.82 5.78 -11.63
C ASP A 82 -8.84 4.31 -11.17
N CYS A 83 -9.83 3.55 -11.63
CA CYS A 83 -9.92 2.12 -11.31
C CYS A 83 -8.95 1.27 -12.13
N ILE A 84 -8.33 1.86 -13.17
CA ILE A 84 -7.36 1.22 -14.04
C ILE A 84 -5.97 1.66 -13.60
N ASP A 85 -5.26 0.80 -12.88
CA ASP A 85 -3.86 1.04 -12.54
C ASP A 85 -2.98 0.71 -13.76
N GLU A 86 -2.58 1.74 -14.51
CA GLU A 86 -1.63 1.60 -15.62
C GLU A 86 -0.20 1.27 -15.15
N SER A 87 0.11 1.53 -13.87
CA SER A 87 1.46 1.32 -13.31
C SER A 87 1.78 -0.16 -13.07
N ARG A 88 0.75 -1.03 -13.02
CA ARG A 88 0.87 -2.46 -12.71
C ARG A 88 0.23 -3.33 -13.77
N VAL A 89 0.69 -3.20 -15.02
CA VAL A 89 0.45 -4.24 -16.02
C VAL A 89 1.27 -5.48 -15.62
N SER A 90 0.69 -6.35 -14.80
CA SER A 90 1.22 -7.70 -14.60
C SER A 90 1.31 -8.37 -15.96
N SER A 91 2.50 -8.77 -16.37
CA SER A 91 2.75 -9.54 -17.59
C SER A 91 1.97 -10.87 -17.66
N ILE A 92 1.34 -11.28 -16.54
CA ILE A 92 0.60 -12.53 -16.38
C ILE A 92 -0.90 -12.30 -16.12
N GLY A 93 -1.41 -11.07 -16.28
CA GLY A 93 -2.86 -10.80 -16.36
C GLY A 93 -3.67 -11.00 -15.08
N SER A 94 -3.05 -11.32 -13.95
CA SER A 94 -3.67 -11.17 -12.63
C SER A 94 -3.34 -9.78 -12.09
N GLY A 95 -4.15 -8.80 -12.50
CA GLY A 95 -4.18 -7.48 -11.87
C GLY A 95 -4.68 -7.65 -10.44
N VAL A 96 -3.77 -7.91 -9.51
CA VAL A 96 -4.10 -7.92 -8.09
C VAL A 96 -4.37 -6.46 -7.69
N ASN A 97 -5.65 -6.08 -7.71
CA ASN A 97 -6.16 -4.88 -7.07
C ASN A 97 -5.92 -5.00 -5.58
N TYR A 98 -4.77 -4.54 -5.12
CA TYR A 98 -4.68 -4.16 -3.71
C TYR A 98 -5.44 -2.84 -3.59
N ASP A 99 -6.43 -2.78 -2.72
CA ASP A 99 -7.10 -1.52 -2.31
C ASP A 99 -6.12 -0.45 -1.76
N LEU A 100 -4.82 -0.75 -1.72
CA LEU A 100 -3.76 0.06 -1.16
C LEU A 100 -2.64 0.26 -2.20
N HIS A 101 -2.47 1.50 -2.65
CA HIS A 101 -1.32 1.90 -3.45
C HIS A 101 -0.04 1.82 -2.62
N ILE A 102 0.91 0.98 -3.03
CA ILE A 102 2.18 0.76 -2.32
C ILE A 102 3.22 1.76 -2.82
N ASN A 103 3.57 2.75 -1.99
CA ASN A 103 4.66 3.69 -2.28
C ASN A 103 6.04 3.02 -2.08
N LEU A 104 6.64 2.53 -3.16
CA LEU A 104 7.96 1.91 -3.15
C LEU A 104 9.10 2.92 -2.84
N SER A 105 8.91 4.19 -3.16
CA SER A 105 9.89 5.26 -2.92
C SER A 105 10.13 5.44 -1.41
N ILE A 106 9.06 5.59 -0.63
CA ILE A 106 9.13 5.69 0.84
C ILE A 106 9.56 4.37 1.47
N LEU A 107 9.07 3.23 0.98
CA LEU A 107 9.41 1.92 1.55
C LEU A 107 10.89 1.57 1.39
N SER A 108 11.50 1.96 0.26
CA SER A 108 12.93 1.77 0.03
C SER A 108 13.76 2.82 0.77
N ASN A 109 13.33 4.08 0.73
CA ASN A 109 14.02 5.22 1.32
C ASN A 109 13.04 6.04 2.18
N PRO A 110 12.89 5.74 3.48
CA PRO A 110 11.91 6.44 4.32
C PRO A 110 12.23 7.93 4.53
N ASP A 111 13.51 8.30 4.51
CA ASP A 111 13.95 9.69 4.73
C ASP A 111 13.94 10.52 3.44
N LEU A 112 14.14 9.88 2.29
CA LEU A 112 14.34 10.53 0.99
C LEU A 112 13.22 10.27 -0.02
N GLY A 113 12.30 9.36 0.32
CA GLY A 113 11.22 8.93 -0.54
C GLY A 113 10.22 10.04 -0.81
N SER A 114 9.75 10.11 -2.05
CA SER A 114 8.72 11.04 -2.48
C SER A 114 7.36 10.62 -1.91
N PRO A 115 6.60 11.53 -1.28
CA PRO A 115 5.23 11.24 -0.86
C PRO A 115 4.34 10.92 -2.07
N LEU A 116 3.25 10.19 -1.82
CA LEU A 116 2.21 10.02 -2.84
C LEU A 116 1.53 11.35 -3.12
N SER A 117 1.11 11.54 -4.37
CA SER A 117 0.22 12.63 -4.73
C SER A 117 -1.15 12.48 -4.04
N GLU A 118 -1.90 13.58 -3.91
CA GLU A 118 -3.23 13.56 -3.28
C GLU A 118 -4.20 12.58 -3.97
N GLU A 119 -4.05 12.40 -5.28
CA GLU A 119 -4.83 11.44 -6.07
C GLU A 119 -4.44 9.99 -5.74
N GLU A 120 -3.15 9.67 -5.67
CA GLU A 120 -2.65 8.33 -5.31
C GLU A 120 -2.89 7.96 -3.85
N MET A 121 -3.19 8.94 -2.99
CA MET A 121 -3.61 8.69 -1.61
C MET A 121 -5.05 8.20 -1.51
N LEU A 122 -5.88 8.40 -2.55
CA LEU A 122 -7.26 7.91 -2.56
C LEU A 122 -7.31 6.41 -2.85
N PRO A 123 -8.32 5.69 -2.33
CA PRO A 123 -8.57 4.31 -2.74
C PRO A 123 -8.88 4.21 -4.24
N PHE A 124 -8.51 3.08 -4.86
CA PHE A 124 -8.75 2.83 -6.29
C PHE A 124 -10.23 2.93 -6.67
N GLY A 125 -10.51 3.53 -7.82
CA GLY A 125 -11.88 3.72 -8.31
C GLY A 125 -12.71 4.67 -7.46
N THR A 126 -12.07 5.65 -6.82
CA THR A 126 -12.75 6.67 -6.02
C THR A 126 -12.32 8.08 -6.44
N SER A 127 -13.18 9.04 -6.16
CA SER A 127 -12.95 10.45 -6.46
C SER A 127 -13.41 11.31 -5.29
N VAL A 128 -12.69 12.41 -5.05
CA VAL A 128 -13.08 13.44 -4.12
C VAL A 128 -13.40 14.70 -4.90
N VAL A 129 -14.64 15.17 -4.80
CA VAL A 129 -15.11 16.40 -5.43
C VAL A 129 -15.24 17.47 -4.36
N THR A 130 -14.54 18.58 -4.49
CA THR A 130 -14.62 19.70 -3.55
C THR A 130 -15.54 20.80 -4.09
N PHE A 131 -16.47 21.21 -3.25
CA PHE A 131 -17.36 22.34 -3.51
C PHE A 131 -16.70 23.64 -3.03
N VAL A 132 -17.17 24.77 -3.57
CA VAL A 132 -16.74 26.09 -3.09
C VAL A 132 -17.24 26.32 -1.67
N ASP A 133 -18.51 25.99 -1.42
CA ASP A 133 -19.19 26.25 -0.15
C ASP A 133 -19.84 24.98 0.43
N ARG A 134 -19.96 24.94 1.76
CA ARG A 134 -20.66 23.88 2.48
C ARG A 134 -22.14 23.82 2.12
N ASP A 135 -22.80 24.98 2.05
CA ASP A 135 -24.23 25.07 1.71
C ASP A 135 -24.52 24.51 0.32
N GLY A 136 -23.58 24.68 -0.62
CA GLY A 136 -23.66 24.10 -1.97
C GLY A 136 -23.68 22.58 -1.95
N LEU A 137 -22.90 21.95 -1.07
CA LEU A 137 -22.86 20.49 -0.89
C LEU A 137 -24.14 19.97 -0.25
N GLU A 138 -24.65 20.64 0.79
CA GLU A 138 -25.89 20.25 1.47
C GLU A 138 -27.10 20.37 0.52
N LEU A 139 -27.17 21.46 -0.26
CA LEU A 139 -28.19 21.65 -1.29
C LEU A 139 -28.09 20.58 -2.40
N PHE A 140 -26.88 20.20 -2.80
CA PHE A 140 -26.68 19.14 -3.77
C PHE A 140 -27.21 17.80 -3.27
N LEU A 141 -26.89 17.40 -2.04
CA LEU A 141 -27.32 16.13 -1.46
C LEU A 141 -28.82 16.05 -1.23
N THR A 142 -29.45 17.14 -0.78
CA THR A 142 -30.91 17.22 -0.62
C THR A 142 -31.62 17.08 -1.97
N ASN A 143 -31.13 17.76 -3.01
CA ASN A 143 -31.67 17.62 -4.36
C ASN A 143 -31.48 16.20 -4.92
N LEU A 144 -30.32 15.60 -4.73
CA LEU A 144 -30.01 14.25 -5.20
C LEU A 144 -30.88 13.19 -4.49
N THR A 145 -31.04 13.29 -3.17
CA THR A 145 -31.93 12.39 -2.42
C THR A 145 -33.39 12.56 -2.84
N ASN A 146 -33.85 13.80 -3.09
CA ASN A 146 -35.18 14.09 -3.60
C ASN A 146 -35.43 13.48 -4.99
N ILE A 147 -34.44 13.50 -5.89
CA ILE A 147 -34.52 12.86 -7.22
C ILE A 147 -34.66 11.34 -7.06
N ASN A 148 -33.88 10.73 -6.17
CA ASN A 148 -33.92 9.28 -5.95
C ASN A 148 -35.22 8.78 -5.34
N ASN A 149 -35.80 9.53 -4.40
CA ASN A 149 -37.02 9.15 -3.69
C ASN A 149 -38.28 9.34 -4.56
N ASN A 150 -38.29 10.37 -5.42
CA ASN A 150 -39.46 10.69 -6.25
C ASN A 150 -39.41 9.98 -7.61
N LYS A 151 -40.07 8.83 -7.72
CA LYS A 151 -40.15 8.05 -8.98
C LYS A 151 -40.68 8.85 -10.18
N SER A 152 -41.54 9.85 -9.96
CA SER A 152 -42.06 10.74 -11.01
C SER A 152 -40.98 11.73 -11.49
N LYS A 153 -40.32 12.45 -10.57
CA LYS A 153 -39.21 13.36 -10.90
C LYS A 153 -38.00 12.64 -11.49
N LYS A 154 -37.81 11.37 -11.16
CA LYS A 154 -36.76 10.51 -11.72
C LYS A 154 -36.92 10.26 -13.23
N LYS A 155 -38.16 10.25 -13.74
CA LYS A 155 -38.43 10.15 -15.18
C LYS A 155 -38.23 11.48 -15.92
N ASP A 156 -38.59 12.58 -15.27
CA ASP A 156 -38.50 13.91 -15.89
C ASP A 156 -37.08 14.51 -15.86
N LYS A 157 -36.23 14.07 -14.92
CA LYS A 157 -34.89 14.62 -14.72
C LYS A 157 -33.82 13.52 -14.75
N ILE A 158 -33.56 13.02 -15.95
CA ILE A 158 -32.47 12.07 -16.23
C ILE A 158 -31.16 12.84 -16.27
N ILE A 159 -30.21 12.44 -15.41
CA ILE A 159 -28.86 13.02 -15.39
C ILE A 159 -28.08 12.36 -16.51
N THR A 160 -27.70 13.10 -17.54
CA THR A 160 -27.05 12.56 -18.73
C THR A 160 -25.63 13.06 -18.83
N TRP A 161 -24.68 12.14 -19.01
CA TRP A 161 -23.32 12.51 -19.41
C TRP A 161 -23.30 12.79 -20.91
N LYS A 162 -23.03 14.05 -21.26
CA LYS A 162 -22.77 14.45 -22.65
C LYS A 162 -21.26 14.29 -22.83
N GLY A 163 -20.86 13.24 -23.54
CA GLY A 163 -19.44 12.99 -23.76
C GLY A 163 -18.75 14.17 -24.40
N ASP A 164 -17.51 14.43 -23.98
CA ASP A 164 -16.69 15.47 -24.57
C ASP A 164 -16.23 14.99 -25.95
N GLU A 165 -16.61 15.70 -27.02
CA GLU A 165 -16.32 15.33 -28.43
C GLU A 165 -14.81 15.24 -28.72
N ASN A 166 -14.00 15.94 -27.94
CA ASN A 166 -12.55 16.02 -28.11
C ASN A 166 -11.78 14.85 -27.47
N VAL A 167 -12.49 13.87 -26.93
CA VAL A 167 -11.90 12.82 -26.10
C VAL A 167 -11.98 11.47 -26.84
N SER A 168 -10.82 10.89 -27.16
CA SER A 168 -10.75 9.52 -27.70
C SER A 168 -11.22 8.52 -26.64
N LEU A 169 -12.33 7.84 -26.92
CA LEU A 169 -12.95 6.84 -26.06
C LEU A 169 -12.75 5.42 -26.62
N GLY A 170 -12.98 4.40 -25.79
CA GLY A 170 -13.02 3.00 -26.24
C GLY A 170 -11.70 2.49 -26.83
N PHE A 171 -11.76 1.88 -28.01
CA PHE A 171 -10.58 1.29 -28.65
C PHE A 171 -9.49 2.32 -28.95
N GLU A 172 -9.87 3.52 -29.42
CA GLU A 172 -8.89 4.58 -29.73
C GLU A 172 -8.12 5.03 -28.48
N ARG A 173 -8.77 5.01 -27.32
CA ARG A 173 -8.13 5.32 -26.03
C ARG A 173 -6.98 4.33 -25.76
N TYR A 174 -7.26 3.04 -25.85
CA TYR A 174 -6.31 1.98 -25.50
C TYR A 174 -5.32 1.67 -26.62
N SER A 175 -5.66 2.00 -27.88
CA SER A 175 -4.79 1.82 -29.04
C SER A 175 -3.72 2.90 -29.12
N LYS A 176 -3.94 4.09 -28.57
CA LYS A 176 -2.92 5.13 -28.46
C LYS A 176 -2.05 4.83 -27.25
N VAL A 177 -0.73 4.75 -27.44
CA VAL A 177 0.22 4.81 -26.32
C VAL A 177 0.07 6.21 -25.72
N GLN A 178 -0.69 6.32 -24.62
CA GLN A 178 -1.09 7.61 -24.05
C GLN A 178 0.11 8.44 -23.59
N ASN A 179 1.25 7.79 -23.35
CA ASN A 179 2.39 8.38 -22.67
C ASN A 179 3.62 8.45 -23.58
N LEU A 180 3.46 8.94 -24.82
CA LEU A 180 4.60 9.51 -25.56
C LEU A 180 4.91 10.87 -24.92
N VAL A 181 5.54 10.83 -23.74
CA VAL A 181 5.98 12.02 -23.03
C VAL A 181 6.99 12.75 -23.92
N ASN A 182 6.81 14.05 -24.09
CA ASN A 182 7.77 14.88 -24.80
C ASN A 182 9.14 14.75 -24.13
N ARG A 183 10.15 14.39 -24.91
CA ARG A 183 11.51 14.17 -24.41
C ARG A 183 12.03 15.41 -23.66
N ASP A 184 11.83 16.60 -24.19
CA ASP A 184 12.35 17.83 -23.60
C ASP A 184 11.69 18.16 -22.25
N GLU A 185 10.42 17.84 -22.10
CA GLU A 185 9.69 18.01 -20.85
C GLU A 185 10.14 16.97 -19.82
N MET A 186 10.30 15.72 -20.25
CA MET A 186 10.83 14.65 -19.41
C MET A 186 12.22 14.98 -18.89
N GLU A 187 13.13 15.45 -19.76
CA GLU A 187 14.49 15.81 -19.38
C GLU A 187 14.50 16.92 -18.30
N LYS A 188 13.63 17.92 -18.41
CA LYS A 188 13.48 18.97 -17.39
C LYS A 188 12.95 18.44 -16.06
N ILE A 189 11.94 17.58 -16.11
CA ILE A 189 11.36 16.95 -14.90
C ILE A 189 12.42 16.09 -14.21
N VAL A 190 13.13 15.26 -14.97
CA VAL A 190 14.19 14.40 -14.45
C VAL A 190 15.33 15.24 -13.87
N ALA A 191 15.82 16.26 -14.57
CA ALA A 191 16.88 17.14 -14.08
C ALA A 191 16.49 17.84 -12.77
N LYS A 192 15.25 18.35 -12.67
CA LYS A 192 14.71 18.94 -11.44
C LYS A 192 14.66 17.91 -10.31
N SER A 193 14.14 16.72 -10.59
CA SER A 193 14.02 15.64 -9.59
C SER A 193 15.39 15.18 -9.06
N LEU A 194 16.40 15.09 -9.92
CA LEU A 194 17.78 14.76 -9.52
C LEU A 194 18.39 15.85 -8.65
N LEU A 195 18.18 17.12 -8.96
CA LEU A 195 18.69 18.24 -8.16
C LEU A 195 18.02 18.28 -6.78
N GLU A 196 16.71 18.09 -6.71
CA GLU A 196 15.98 17.98 -5.44
C GLU A 196 16.44 16.77 -4.62
N PHE A 197 16.69 15.63 -5.27
CA PHE A 197 17.23 14.45 -4.60
C PHE A 197 18.64 14.68 -4.04
N GLN A 198 19.54 15.29 -4.82
CA GLN A 198 20.90 15.63 -4.38
C GLN A 198 20.89 16.59 -3.19
N ASN A 199 20.03 17.61 -3.21
CA ASN A 199 19.88 18.55 -2.09
C ASN A 199 19.43 17.82 -0.83
N ARG A 200 18.45 16.91 -0.94
CA ARG A 200 17.95 16.14 0.19
C ARG A 200 18.97 15.13 0.72
N GLU A 201 19.76 14.51 -0.16
CA GLU A 201 20.86 13.61 0.24
C GLU A 201 21.92 14.38 1.03
N LYS A 202 22.29 15.58 0.59
CA LYS A 202 23.26 16.44 1.27
C LYS A 202 22.76 16.88 2.65
N GLU A 203 21.51 17.33 2.73
CA GLU A 203 20.89 17.72 4.00
C GLU A 203 20.85 16.56 5.00
N ALA A 204 20.53 15.34 4.53
CA ALA A 204 20.55 14.14 5.36
C ALA A 204 21.96 13.79 5.86
N GLU A 205 22.99 13.96 5.02
CA GLU A 205 24.39 13.74 5.40
C GLU A 205 24.86 14.77 6.45
N ASP A 206 24.54 16.05 6.26
CA ASP A 206 24.84 17.12 7.20
C ASP A 206 24.15 16.87 8.55
N ASP A 207 22.89 16.43 8.54
CA ASP A 207 22.14 16.02 9.72
C ASP A 207 22.80 14.86 10.47
N VAL A 208 23.27 13.83 9.76
CA VAL A 208 23.99 12.70 10.35
C VAL A 208 25.32 13.16 10.93
N ASN A 209 26.03 14.07 10.28
CA ASN A 209 27.28 14.65 10.80
C ASN A 209 27.03 15.50 12.04
N ASN A 210 25.96 16.29 12.07
CA ASN A 210 25.54 17.04 13.25
C ASN A 210 25.22 16.10 14.42
N LEU A 211 24.52 15.00 14.17
CA LEU A 211 24.22 13.98 15.19
C LEU A 211 25.48 13.30 15.75
N LYS A 212 26.55 13.15 14.96
CA LYS A 212 27.84 12.63 15.49
C LYS A 212 28.48 13.58 16.51
N ASN A 213 28.25 14.89 16.36
CA ASN A 213 28.86 15.92 17.20
C ASN A 213 28.04 16.21 18.48
N ILE A 214 26.74 15.88 18.49
CA ILE A 214 25.88 16.07 19.65
C ILE A 214 26.16 15.00 20.69
N VAL A 215 26.31 15.43 21.95
CA VAL A 215 26.45 14.58 23.13
C VAL A 215 25.09 14.52 23.81
N ASP A 216 24.63 13.31 24.13
CA ASP A 216 23.35 13.09 24.83
C ASP A 216 23.40 13.57 26.29
N GLU A 217 22.24 13.67 26.96
CA GLU A 217 22.14 14.10 28.38
C GLU A 217 22.99 13.24 29.35
N ASP A 218 23.18 11.96 29.01
CA ASP A 218 24.00 11.00 29.77
C ASP A 218 25.51 11.04 29.38
N GLY A 219 25.92 11.94 28.48
CA GLY A 219 27.31 12.10 28.07
C GLY A 219 27.79 11.14 26.97
N PHE A 220 26.89 10.44 26.29
CA PHE A 220 27.23 9.53 25.19
C PHE A 220 27.21 10.22 23.83
N THR A 221 28.10 9.80 22.92
CA THR A 221 28.11 10.24 21.52
C THR A 221 27.65 9.13 20.59
N LEU A 222 26.90 9.48 19.55
CA LEU A 222 26.42 8.51 18.57
C LEU A 222 27.56 8.07 17.63
N VAL A 223 27.96 6.81 17.71
CA VAL A 223 28.94 6.22 16.77
C VAL A 223 28.24 5.83 15.46
N VAL A 224 28.57 6.53 14.39
CA VAL A 224 28.06 6.27 13.05
C VAL A 224 29.18 5.80 12.14
N GLY A 225 28.94 4.72 11.37
CA GLY A 225 29.89 4.21 10.40
C GLY A 225 30.10 5.20 9.23
N PRO A 226 31.30 5.22 8.61
CA PRO A 226 31.65 6.23 7.60
C PRO A 226 30.80 6.17 6.32
N GLN A 227 30.17 5.03 6.03
CA GLN A 227 29.36 4.83 4.81
C GLN A 227 27.87 5.12 5.00
N ARG A 228 27.42 5.43 6.23
CA ARG A 228 25.98 5.63 6.51
C ARG A 228 25.61 7.08 6.29
N LYS A 229 24.63 7.30 5.41
CA LYS A 229 24.24 8.65 4.97
C LYS A 229 22.92 9.14 5.56
N THR A 230 22.08 8.23 6.07
CA THR A 230 20.75 8.59 6.59
C THR A 230 20.48 8.01 7.98
N LYS A 231 19.61 8.68 8.75
CA LYS A 231 19.21 8.24 10.10
C LYS A 231 18.48 6.90 10.04
N SER A 232 17.62 6.72 9.05
CA SER A 232 16.89 5.47 8.86
C SER A 232 17.77 4.30 8.44
N GLU A 233 18.87 4.52 7.71
CA GLU A 233 19.85 3.46 7.44
C GLU A 233 20.56 3.01 8.73
N ILE A 234 20.89 3.98 9.61
CA ILE A 234 21.48 3.69 10.91
C ILE A 234 20.53 2.82 11.74
N LEU A 235 19.27 3.24 11.88
CA LEU A 235 18.24 2.57 12.67
C LEU A 235 17.74 1.25 12.05
N GLY A 236 17.57 1.22 10.73
CA GLY A 236 17.07 0.06 9.98
C GLY A 236 18.01 -1.13 10.08
N SER A 237 19.33 -0.89 10.01
CA SER A 237 20.32 -1.94 10.21
C SER A 237 20.32 -2.51 11.63
N LEU A 238 20.01 -1.70 12.66
CA LEU A 238 19.89 -2.16 14.04
C LEU A 238 18.66 -3.07 14.20
N ARG A 239 17.53 -2.69 13.57
CA ARG A 239 16.30 -3.51 13.55
C ARG A 239 16.51 -4.84 12.83
N LYS A 240 17.14 -4.85 11.65
CA LYS A 240 17.48 -6.10 10.92
C LYS A 240 18.37 -7.02 11.75
N LYS A 241 19.41 -6.49 12.38
CA LYS A 241 20.32 -7.27 13.25
C LYS A 241 19.63 -7.85 14.49
N LYS A 242 18.63 -7.18 15.06
CA LYS A 242 17.83 -7.74 16.17
C LYS A 242 17.03 -8.95 15.70
N LEU A 243 16.31 -8.82 14.59
CA LEU A 243 15.54 -9.92 13.99
C LEU A 243 16.43 -11.13 13.64
N GLU A 244 17.59 -10.91 13.03
CA GLU A 244 18.52 -11.99 12.71
C GLU A 244 19.11 -12.65 13.97
N LYS A 245 19.40 -11.87 15.01
CA LYS A 245 19.91 -12.43 16.28
C LYS A 245 18.86 -13.28 16.97
N ASP A 246 17.61 -12.86 17.01
CA ASP A 246 16.52 -13.64 17.63
C ASP A 246 16.27 -14.99 16.93
N VAL A 247 16.63 -15.09 15.64
CA VAL A 247 16.57 -16.33 14.86
C VAL A 247 17.82 -17.21 15.08
N ILE A 248 18.98 -16.61 15.37
CA ILE A 248 20.29 -17.29 15.45
C ILE A 248 20.67 -17.66 16.90
N THR A 249 20.03 -17.10 17.92
CA THR A 249 20.36 -17.32 19.35
C THR A 249 19.97 -18.69 19.90
N THR A 250 19.35 -19.56 19.11
CA THR A 250 18.94 -20.89 19.61
C THR A 250 20.01 -21.96 19.55
N ASN A 251 21.08 -21.83 18.74
CA ASN A 251 22.00 -22.97 18.55
C ASN A 251 23.50 -22.56 18.53
N ASP A 252 24.22 -23.03 19.55
CA ASP A 252 25.57 -23.63 19.47
C ASP A 252 26.83 -22.75 19.41
N LYS A 253 26.75 -21.42 19.37
CA LYS A 253 27.98 -20.65 19.03
C LYS A 253 29.05 -20.50 20.12
N LYS A 254 28.83 -20.90 21.38
CA LYS A 254 29.83 -20.67 22.44
C LYS A 254 29.94 -21.73 23.54
N GLU A 255 29.18 -22.81 23.50
CA GLU A 255 29.34 -23.88 24.48
C GLU A 255 30.32 -24.91 23.94
N LYS A 256 31.55 -24.89 24.46
CA LYS A 256 32.52 -25.96 24.19
C LYS A 256 32.13 -27.17 25.04
N GLU A 257 31.74 -28.27 24.39
CA GLU A 257 31.32 -29.51 25.05
C GLU A 257 32.46 -30.22 25.82
N ASP A 258 33.72 -29.87 25.55
CA ASP A 258 34.90 -30.51 26.14
C ASP A 258 35.77 -29.57 27.00
N PHE A 259 35.28 -28.37 27.33
CA PHE A 259 36.10 -27.41 28.08
C PHE A 259 36.20 -27.76 29.57
N TYR A 260 35.12 -28.28 30.16
CA TYR A 260 35.05 -28.55 31.58
C TYR A 260 35.27 -30.02 31.93
N ARG A 261 35.99 -30.25 33.03
CA ARG A 261 36.25 -31.60 33.56
C ARG A 261 34.97 -32.39 33.87
N PHE A 262 33.87 -31.72 34.22
CA PHE A 262 32.60 -32.41 34.47
C PHE A 262 32.00 -32.97 33.19
N GLN A 263 32.11 -32.28 32.05
CA GLN A 263 31.65 -32.76 30.74
C GLN A 263 32.42 -34.02 30.33
N ILE A 264 33.74 -34.02 30.51
CA ILE A 264 34.60 -35.20 30.24
C ILE A 264 34.21 -36.37 31.15
N ARG A 265 33.92 -36.13 32.43
CA ARG A 265 33.48 -37.19 33.36
C ARG A 265 32.10 -37.72 33.00
N GLU A 266 31.19 -36.86 32.61
CA GLU A 266 29.83 -37.22 32.20
C GLU A 266 29.84 -38.06 30.92
N ARG A 267 30.63 -37.65 29.91
CA ARG A 267 30.85 -38.42 28.68
C ARG A 267 31.42 -39.81 28.97
N LYS A 268 32.47 -39.91 29.79
CA LYS A 268 33.04 -41.20 30.21
C LYS A 268 32.01 -42.06 30.95
N LYS A 269 31.18 -41.47 31.79
CA LYS A 269 30.11 -42.17 32.52
C LYS A 269 29.04 -42.70 31.57
N GLN A 270 28.64 -41.92 30.57
CA GLN A 270 27.70 -42.35 29.53
C GLN A 270 28.28 -43.48 28.66
N GLU A 271 29.54 -43.37 28.24
CA GLU A 271 30.25 -44.42 27.48
C GLU A 271 30.30 -45.73 28.27
N MET A 272 30.69 -45.69 29.55
CA MET A 272 30.70 -46.88 30.42
C MET A 272 29.28 -47.45 30.64
N GLY A 273 28.27 -46.59 30.80
CA GLY A 273 26.88 -47.00 30.91
C GLY A 273 26.38 -47.73 29.65
N SER A 274 26.70 -47.21 28.46
CA SER A 274 26.39 -47.84 27.17
C SER A 274 27.04 -49.22 27.03
N LEU A 275 28.30 -49.35 27.46
CA LEU A 275 29.04 -50.62 27.39
C LEU A 275 28.43 -51.69 28.30
N LEU A 276 28.05 -51.32 29.53
CA LEU A 276 27.37 -52.20 30.47
C LEU A 276 25.98 -52.62 29.97
N ALA A 277 25.24 -51.70 29.33
CA ALA A 277 23.94 -52.00 28.75
C ALA A 277 24.06 -53.01 27.60
N LYS A 278 25.00 -52.80 26.66
CA LYS A 278 25.30 -53.75 25.58
C LYS A 278 25.73 -55.12 26.10
N PHE A 279 26.56 -55.14 27.14
CA PHE A 279 26.99 -56.40 27.75
C PHE A 279 25.82 -57.19 28.37
N ARG A 280 24.88 -56.51 29.04
CA ARG A 280 23.66 -57.15 29.57
C ARG A 280 22.80 -57.71 28.45
N GLU A 281 22.62 -56.95 27.37
CA GLU A 281 21.88 -57.41 26.19
C GLU A 281 22.53 -58.66 25.56
N ASP A 282 23.86 -58.67 25.43
CA ASP A 282 24.59 -59.83 24.94
C ASP A 282 24.51 -61.03 25.89
N GLN A 283 24.53 -60.82 27.21
CA GLN A 283 24.29 -61.88 28.18
C GLN A 283 22.87 -62.47 28.05
N GLU A 284 21.86 -61.63 27.86
CA GLU A 284 20.48 -62.08 27.63
C GLU A 284 20.34 -62.84 26.30
N ARG A 285 20.97 -62.32 25.23
CA ARG A 285 21.05 -62.99 23.93
C ARG A 285 21.71 -64.36 24.04
N VAL A 286 22.82 -64.47 24.79
CA VAL A 286 23.49 -65.75 25.05
C VAL A 286 22.62 -66.68 25.91
N LYS A 287 21.91 -66.19 26.93
CA LYS A 287 20.95 -66.99 27.71
C LYS A 287 19.84 -67.56 26.83
N LEU A 288 19.26 -66.75 25.95
CA LEU A 288 18.26 -67.20 24.97
C LEU A 288 18.82 -68.25 24.01
N MET A 289 20.05 -68.06 23.50
CA MET A 289 20.72 -69.04 22.65
C MET A 289 21.01 -70.36 23.37
N ARG A 290 21.38 -70.31 24.66
CA ARG A 290 21.56 -71.50 25.52
C ARG A 290 20.24 -72.24 25.74
N GLN A 291 19.14 -71.54 26.05
CA GLN A 291 17.81 -72.15 26.18
C GLN A 291 17.36 -72.82 24.88
N ARG A 292 17.63 -72.19 23.73
CA ARG A 292 17.33 -72.74 22.40
C ARG A 292 18.33 -73.82 21.93
N ARG A 293 19.30 -74.22 22.75
CA ARG A 293 20.39 -75.18 22.43
C ARG A 293 21.19 -74.84 21.16
N LYS A 294 21.25 -73.55 20.79
CA LYS A 294 21.96 -73.05 19.59
C LYS A 294 23.29 -72.36 19.94
N PHE A 295 23.71 -72.35 21.20
CA PHE A 295 24.95 -71.74 21.62
C PHE A 295 26.15 -72.67 21.34
N ARG A 296 27.07 -72.23 20.47
CA ARG A 296 28.36 -72.89 20.20
C ARG A 296 29.48 -71.99 20.69
N PRO A 297 30.08 -72.26 21.86
CA PRO A 297 31.34 -71.62 22.22
C PRO A 297 32.44 -72.28 21.37
N TYR A 298 33.23 -71.45 20.68
CA TYR A 298 34.30 -71.80 19.72
C TYR A 298 33.81 -72.10 18.29
#